data_AF-A0A956C7C5-F1
#
_entry.id   AF-A0A956C7C5-F1
#
_cell.length_a   1.000
_cell.length_b   1.000
_cell.length_c   1.000
_cell.angle_alpha   90.00
_cell.angle_beta   90.00
_cell.angle_gamma   90.00
#
_symmetry.space_group_name_H-M   'P 1'
#
loop_
_entity.id
_entity.type
_entity.pdbx_description
1 polymer ?
#
loop_
_entity_poly.entity_id
_entity_poly.type
_entity_poly.pdbx_seq_one_letter_code
_entity_poly.pdbx_strand_id
1 'polypeptide(L)'
;AYERDLRALVAMAREDKLEVIVTQVPLRAQYVEALAKSHPRVTPFMHERAELLAREMGVRVELFGRGTDLGIPDDRFYDYGHLTVDGCRRMEPVWKRVLGPVLQP
;
A
#
# COMPACT_ATOMS: atom_id res chain seq x y z
N ALA A 1 3.36 12.20 13.59
CA ALA A 1 2.78 11.08 14.37
C ALA A 1 2.99 9.77 13.62
N TYR A 2 2.29 9.57 12.49
CA TYR A 2 2.34 8.34 11.68
C TYR A 2 3.74 7.75 11.43
N GLU A 3 4.70 8.56 10.98
CA GLU A 3 6.05 8.04 10.65
C GLU A 3 6.83 7.55 11.88
N ARG A 4 6.68 8.23 13.03
CA ARG A 4 7.28 7.80 14.28
C ARG A 4 6.69 6.46 14.72
N ASP A 5 5.38 6.34 14.62
CA ASP A 5 4.66 5.15 15.04
C ASP A 5 4.95 3.96 14.10
N LEU A 6 5.08 4.22 12.79
CA LEU A 6 5.52 3.22 11.81
C LEU A 6 6.95 2.72 12.10
N ARG A 7 7.89 3.61 12.43
CA ARG A 7 9.26 3.22 12.82
C ARG A 7 9.27 2.36 14.08
N ALA A 8 8.44 2.70 15.07
CA ALA A 8 8.32 1.91 16.29
C ALA A 8 7.80 0.49 15.98
N LEU A 9 6.78 0.36 15.13
CA LEU A 9 6.26 -0.94 14.70
C LEU A 9 7.30 -1.77 13.95
N VAL A 10 8.06 -1.15 13.04
CA VAL A 10 9.16 -1.81 12.32
C VAL A 10 10.24 -2.30 13.28
N ALA A 11 10.59 -1.49 14.29
CA ALA A 11 11.57 -1.87 15.30
C ALA A 11 11.10 -3.07 16.13
N MET A 12 9.86 -3.05 16.61
CA MET A 12 9.26 -4.16 17.35
C MET A 12 9.23 -5.45 16.52
N ALA A 13 8.77 -5.38 15.26
CA ALA A 13 8.74 -6.56 14.39
C ALA A 13 10.13 -7.17 14.15
N ARG A 14 11.18 -6.35 14.14
CA ARG A 14 12.57 -6.82 14.01
C ARG A 14 13.11 -7.49 15.27
N GLU A 15 12.72 -7.02 16.46
CA GLU A 15 13.03 -7.70 17.72
C GLU A 15 12.48 -9.14 17.70
N ASP A 16 11.30 -9.32 17.09
CA ASP A 16 10.65 -10.62 16.85
C ASP A 16 11.19 -11.37 15.61
N LYS A 17 12.23 -10.85 14.95
CA LYS A 17 12.84 -11.40 13.73
C LYS A 17 11.87 -11.56 12.55
N LEU A 18 10.86 -10.70 12.46
CA LEU A 18 9.90 -10.69 11.36
C LEU A 18 10.40 -9.85 10.19
N GLU A 19 10.14 -10.32 8.97
CA GLU A 19 10.25 -9.47 7.78
C GLU A 19 9.07 -8.49 7.74
N VAL A 20 9.35 -7.21 7.47
CA VAL A 20 8.34 -6.17 7.36
C VAL A 20 8.23 -5.69 5.93
N ILE A 21 7.01 -5.75 5.40
CA ILE A 21 6.62 -5.13 4.14
C ILE A 21 5.56 -4.10 4.45
N VAL A 22 5.83 -2.85 4.09
CA VAL A 22 4.86 -1.77 4.21
C VAL A 22 4.10 -1.67 2.89
N THR A 23 2.78 -1.76 2.95
CA THR A 23 1.95 -1.68 1.74
C THR A 23 0.88 -0.61 1.87
N GLN A 24 0.59 0.05 0.75
CA GLN A 24 -0.59 0.88 0.60
C GLN A 24 -1.57 0.13 -0.31
N VAL A 25 -2.76 -0.19 0.20
CA VAL A 25 -3.85 -0.75 -0.61
C VAL A 25 -4.23 0.21 -1.75
N PRO A 26 -4.74 -0.32 -2.88
CA PRO A 26 -5.17 0.54 -3.98
C PRO A 26 -6.31 1.46 -3.54
N LEU A 27 -6.43 2.59 -4.23
CA LEU A 27 -7.53 3.54 -4.06
C LEU A 27 -8.53 3.42 -5.21
N ARG A 28 -9.77 3.84 -4.97
CA ARG A 28 -10.80 3.93 -6.02
C ARG A 28 -10.31 4.82 -7.16
N ALA A 29 -10.47 4.39 -8.42
CA ALA A 29 -9.89 5.08 -9.57
C ALA A 29 -10.38 6.53 -9.68
N GLN A 30 -11.70 6.74 -9.57
CA GLN A 30 -12.31 8.07 -9.58
C GLN A 30 -11.73 9.01 -8.52
N TYR A 31 -11.37 8.49 -7.33
CA TYR A 31 -10.77 9.31 -6.29
C TYR A 31 -9.34 9.73 -6.65
N VAL A 32 -8.53 8.80 -7.18
CA VAL A 32 -7.16 9.11 -7.62
C VAL A 32 -7.17 10.16 -8.74
N GLU A 33 -8.11 10.05 -9.68
CA GLU A 33 -8.27 11.02 -10.77
C GLU A 33 -8.70 12.39 -10.26
N ALA A 34 -9.68 12.45 -9.35
CA ALA A 34 -10.10 13.69 -8.73
C ALA A 34 -8.96 14.33 -7.91
N LEU A 35 -8.19 13.53 -7.18
CA LEU A 35 -7.04 13.98 -6.40
C LEU A 35 -5.93 14.51 -7.30
N ALA A 36 -5.62 13.83 -8.41
CA ALA A 36 -4.62 14.29 -9.38
C ALA A 36 -5.02 15.61 -10.04
N LYS A 37 -6.32 15.83 -10.27
CA LYS A 37 -6.84 17.09 -10.82
C LYS A 37 -6.74 18.25 -9.83
N SER A 38 -7.15 18.04 -8.58
CA SER A 38 -7.20 19.10 -7.56
C SER A 38 -5.84 19.33 -6.88
N HIS A 39 -5.02 18.29 -6.80
CA HIS A 39 -3.76 18.24 -6.05
C HIS A 39 -2.70 17.44 -6.83
N PRO A 40 -2.23 17.92 -8.00
CA PRO A 40 -1.38 17.16 -8.92
C PRO A 40 -0.05 16.68 -8.32
N ARG A 41 0.40 17.30 -7.24
CA ARG A 41 1.64 16.93 -6.54
C ARG A 41 1.46 15.95 -5.40
N VAL A 42 0.24 15.71 -4.91
CA VAL A 42 0.02 14.89 -3.71
C VAL A 42 0.39 13.43 -3.96
N THR A 43 -0.10 12.83 -5.04
CA THR A 43 0.19 11.40 -5.33
C THR A 43 1.68 11.13 -5.54
N PRO A 44 2.43 11.92 -6.34
CA PRO A 44 3.88 11.79 -6.44
C PRO A 44 4.59 12.01 -5.09
N PHE A 45 4.21 13.04 -4.33
CA PHE A 45 4.81 13.34 -3.04
C PHE A 45 4.62 12.20 -2.02
N MET A 46 3.43 11.60 -1.97
CA MET A 46 3.14 10.47 -1.09
C MET A 46 3.97 9.23 -1.45
N HIS A 47 4.11 8.94 -2.75
CA HIS A 47 4.98 7.86 -3.24
C HIS A 47 6.45 8.09 -2.85
N GLU A 48 7.00 9.27 -3.18
CA GLU A 48 8.37 9.64 -2.86
C GLU A 48 8.64 9.57 -1.34
N ARG A 49 7.67 10.02 -0.53
CA ARG A 49 7.81 9.98 0.93
C ARG A 49 7.80 8.56 1.45
N ALA A 50 6.91 7.70 0.95
CA ALA A 50 6.84 6.30 1.35
C ALA A 50 8.11 5.53 0.95
N GLU A 51 8.66 5.74 -0.24
CA GLU A 51 9.92 5.15 -0.67
C GLU A 51 11.12 5.61 0.16
N LEU A 52 11.19 6.90 0.49
CA LEU A 52 12.24 7.44 1.35
C LEU A 52 12.18 6.79 2.74
N LEU A 53 11.00 6.71 3.34
CA LEU A 53 10.79 6.02 4.60
C LEU A 53 11.18 4.54 4.52
N ALA A 54 10.85 3.86 3.41
CA ALA A 54 11.25 2.48 3.16
C ALA A 54 12.76 2.30 3.22
N ARG A 55 13.50 3.15 2.50
CA ARG A 55 14.96 3.14 2.45
C ARG A 55 15.58 3.42 3.81
N GLU A 56 15.10 4.44 4.51
CA GLU A 56 15.58 4.80 5.84
C GLU A 56 15.32 3.71 6.88
N MET A 57 14.19 3.02 6.76
CA MET A 57 13.87 1.91 7.66
C MET A 57 14.51 0.61 7.23
N GLY A 58 14.94 0.44 5.97
CA GLY A 58 15.42 -0.83 5.43
C GLY A 58 14.32 -1.87 5.31
N VAL A 59 13.13 -1.46 4.89
CA VAL A 59 11.97 -2.35 4.67
C VAL A 59 11.56 -2.32 3.20
N ARG A 60 10.89 -3.37 2.73
CA ARG A 60 10.26 -3.35 1.41
C ARG A 60 8.96 -2.55 1.46
N VAL A 61 8.70 -1.82 0.38
CA VAL A 61 7.47 -1.05 0.21
C VAL A 61 6.77 -1.45 -1.09
N GLU A 62 5.44 -1.64 -1.00
CA GLU A 62 4.58 -2.01 -2.13
C GLU A 62 3.37 -1.07 -2.16
N LEU A 63 3.39 -0.12 -3.10
CA LEU A 63 2.40 0.95 -3.18
C LEU A 63 1.53 0.74 -4.41
N PHE A 64 0.21 0.67 -4.19
CA PHE A 64 -0.74 0.51 -5.28
C PHE A 64 -1.44 1.84 -5.59
N GLY A 65 -1.52 2.17 -6.88
CA GLY A 65 -2.23 3.35 -7.37
C GLY A 65 -3.74 3.13 -7.41
N ARG A 66 -4.29 2.98 -8.63
CA ARG A 66 -5.73 2.77 -8.83
C ARG A 66 -6.07 1.29 -8.68
N GLY A 67 -7.22 0.99 -8.09
CA GLY A 67 -7.76 -0.38 -8.06
C GLY A 67 -7.90 -0.99 -9.46
N THR A 68 -8.27 -0.18 -10.45
CA THR A 68 -8.43 -0.61 -11.84
C THR A 68 -7.12 -1.09 -12.47
N ASP A 69 -5.97 -0.54 -12.06
CA ASP A 69 -4.65 -1.00 -12.51
C ASP A 69 -4.36 -2.45 -12.03
N LEU A 70 -5.11 -2.91 -11.02
CA LEU A 70 -5.07 -4.26 -10.44
C LEU A 70 -6.29 -5.12 -10.81
N GLY A 71 -7.15 -4.68 -11.73
CA GLY A 71 -8.38 -5.40 -12.09
C GLY A 71 -9.49 -5.34 -11.03
N ILE A 72 -9.44 -4.35 -10.14
CA ILE A 72 -10.45 -4.10 -9.10
C ILE A 72 -11.32 -2.91 -9.53
N PRO A 73 -12.58 -3.15 -9.93
CA PRO A 73 -13.48 -2.07 -10.32
C PRO A 73 -13.94 -1.23 -9.12
N ASP A 74 -14.37 0.01 -9.39
CA ASP A 74 -14.75 0.98 -8.36
C ASP A 74 -15.93 0.54 -7.49
N ASP A 75 -16.82 -0.32 -8.00
CA ASP A 75 -17.94 -0.91 -7.25
C ASP A 75 -17.48 -1.91 -6.17
N ARG A 76 -16.19 -2.25 -6.13
CA ARG A 76 -15.57 -3.12 -5.10
C ARG A 76 -14.91 -2.35 -3.98
N PHE A 77 -15.21 -1.07 -3.83
CA PHE A 77 -14.81 -0.25 -2.70
C PHE A 77 -16.03 0.25 -1.93
N TYR A 78 -15.98 0.25 -0.59
CA TYR A 78 -16.99 0.93 0.23
C TYR A 78 -16.92 2.45 0.05
N ASP A 79 -15.70 2.98 0.05
CA ASP A 79 -15.41 4.41 -0.13
C ASP A 79 -14.17 4.61 -1.02
N TYR A 80 -13.42 5.70 -0.85
CA TYR A 80 -12.24 5.99 -1.66
C TYR A 80 -11.04 5.06 -1.39
N GLY A 81 -10.96 4.41 -0.22
CA GLY A 81 -9.79 3.64 0.21
C GLY A 81 -10.07 2.29 0.84
N HIS A 82 -11.32 1.97 1.19
CA HIS A 82 -11.68 0.69 1.79
C HIS A 82 -12.26 -0.25 0.75
N LEU A 83 -11.62 -1.41 0.58
CA LEU A 83 -12.12 -2.50 -0.27
C LEU A 83 -13.33 -3.17 0.39
N THR A 84 -14.29 -3.57 -0.45
CA THR A 84 -15.33 -4.55 -0.07
C THR A 84 -14.71 -5.92 0.19
N VAL A 85 -15.47 -6.85 0.75
CA VAL A 85 -15.04 -8.26 0.89
C VAL A 85 -14.61 -8.84 -0.45
N ASP A 86 -15.38 -8.59 -1.52
CA ASP A 86 -15.02 -9.05 -2.87
C ASP A 86 -13.81 -8.30 -3.45
N GLY A 87 -13.64 -7.02 -3.12
CA GLY A 87 -12.44 -6.26 -3.46
C GLY A 87 -11.18 -6.87 -2.82
N CYS A 88 -11.26 -7.25 -1.54
CA CYS A 88 -10.17 -7.94 -0.84
C CYS A 88 -9.84 -9.29 -1.49
N ARG A 89 -10.84 -10.07 -1.92
CA ARG A 89 -10.60 -11.34 -2.64
C ARG A 89 -9.84 -11.13 -3.94
N ARG A 90 -10.11 -10.04 -4.67
CA ARG A 90 -9.40 -9.70 -5.91
C ARG A 90 -7.93 -9.31 -5.68
N MET A 91 -7.56 -8.92 -4.46
CA MET A 91 -6.16 -8.69 -4.10
C MET A 91 -5.37 -9.98 -3.88
N GLU A 92 -6.00 -11.15 -3.77
CA GLU A 92 -5.29 -12.40 -3.45
C GLU A 92 -4.12 -12.72 -4.40
N PRO A 93 -4.24 -12.59 -5.74
CA PRO A 93 -3.10 -12.80 -6.64
C PRO A 93 -1.99 -11.77 -6.43
N VAL A 94 -2.37 -10.54 -6.09
CA VAL A 94 -1.42 -9.45 -5.78
C VAL A 94 -0.65 -9.79 -4.50
N TRP A 95 -1.34 -10.24 -3.45
CA TRP A 95 -0.71 -10.66 -2.20
C TRP A 95 0.19 -11.87 -2.37
N LYS A 96 -0.20 -12.86 -3.18
CA LYS A 96 0.67 -14.00 -3.52
C LYS A 96 1.97 -13.54 -4.18
N ARG A 97 1.92 -12.55 -5.07
CA ARG A 97 3.12 -11.95 -5.69
C ARG A 97 3.96 -11.17 -4.68
N VAL A 98 3.33 -10.36 -3.85
CA VAL A 98 4.02 -9.55 -2.83
C VAL A 98 4.68 -10.44 -1.80
N LEU A 99 3.96 -11.39 -1.22
CA LEU A 99 4.43 -12.24 -0.12
C LEU A 99 5.24 -13.45 -0.59
N GLY A 100 5.13 -13.84 -1.85
CA GLY A 100 5.82 -15.00 -2.42
C GLY A 100 7.31 -15.09 -2.07
N PRO A 101 8.10 -14.02 -2.24
CA PRO A 101 9.52 -14.02 -1.87
C PRO A 101 9.82 -14.22 -0.38
N VAL A 102 8.88 -13.88 0.50
CA VAL A 102 9.01 -13.98 1.97
C VAL A 102 8.64 -15.39 2.46
N LEU A 103 7.70 -16.02 1.77
CA LEU A 103 7.13 -17.30 2.16
C LEU A 103 7.92 -18.49 1.61
N GLN A 104 9.01 -18.24 0.89
CA GLN A 104 9.93 -19.30 0.46
C GLN A 104 10.91 -19.64 1.60
N PRO A 105 11.13 -20.93 1.89
CA PRO A 105 11.92 -21.40 3.02
C PRO A 105 13.41 -21.06 2.92
#